data_AF-A0A074RN23-F1
#
_entry.id   AF-A0A074RN23-F1
#
_cell.length_a   1.000
_cell.length_b   1.000
_cell.length_c   1.000
_cell.angle_alpha   90.00
_cell.angle_beta   90.00
_cell.angle_gamma   90.00
#
_symmetry.space_group_name_H-M   'P 1'
#
loop_
_entity.id
_entity.type
_entity.pdbx_description
1 polymer ?
#
loop_
_entity_poly.entity_id
_entity_poly.type
_entity_poly.pdbx_seq_one_letter_code
_entity_poly.pdbx_strand_id
1 'polypeptide(L)'
;MHLYNLTLQAPTVITQAIVGNFSGIRQQEIIVSRGTILELLRPDSSTGKVSTVLAQDAFGTIRSIAAFRLTGGTKDYCIMGSDSGRIIVLEYDPKTNSFVKLQQETFGKSGSRRIVPGQMLAVDPKGRSVMISAVEKSKLVYILNRDTAAILTISSPLEAHRNGAIIQDIVGVDVGFENPLFAALEIDYTESDADPNGQAFKNAEKMLTFYELDLGLNHVVRKHSEPTDRRANLLVQVPGGQSATNNAFDGPSGVLVCCEDHIIYRPVDIDGGAVFHRVLIPGRRTPWGGDEERGLIITSAVMHKMKGAFFFLLQSEIGDLYKVTLEHEEEVVKSMTIKYFDTVPTATSLCILKSGFLFVAAEGGNHHLYQFQKLGDDDAEPEFTSNSYPNNGISSSPLPRCFFRPRPLDNLVLADEMTSFCPIVDARIVNLFGPTSAAPATLQSDTPQIYLACGRRGPRSTFRMLRHGLGVEESVGSELPGVPNGVWTVKVNNDDVYDKYIILSFANGALVLSISETIEDVEDTGFLSSAPTLAVRQLADNEGLIHLTLNRP
;
A
#
# COMPACT_ATOMS: atom_id res chain seq x y z
N MET A 1 0.31 -12.03 -41.06
CA MET A 1 -0.60 -12.07 -39.90
C MET A 1 -0.48 -10.72 -39.20
N HIS A 2 -1.55 -9.93 -39.16
CA HIS A 2 -1.57 -8.65 -38.45
C HIS A 2 -2.41 -8.83 -37.19
N LEU A 3 -1.86 -8.45 -36.04
CA LEU A 3 -2.53 -8.53 -34.75
C LEU A 3 -2.59 -7.12 -34.13
N TYR A 4 -3.61 -6.89 -33.33
CA TYR A 4 -3.81 -5.66 -32.58
C TYR A 4 -3.95 -6.01 -31.10
N ASN A 5 -3.12 -5.41 -30.26
CA ASN A 5 -3.13 -5.65 -28.82
C ASN A 5 -4.04 -4.62 -28.13
N LEU A 6 -4.99 -5.09 -27.33
CA LEU A 6 -5.89 -4.26 -26.54
C LEU A 6 -6.06 -4.87 -25.14
N THR A 7 -5.98 -4.03 -24.12
CA THR A 7 -6.17 -4.41 -22.72
C THR A 7 -7.61 -4.16 -22.30
N LEU A 8 -8.36 -5.22 -21.96
CA LEU A 8 -9.73 -5.11 -21.46
C LEU A 8 -9.78 -4.74 -19.97
N GLN A 9 -8.99 -5.46 -19.17
CA GLN A 9 -8.83 -5.20 -17.75
C GLN A 9 -7.36 -4.89 -17.50
N ALA A 10 -7.09 -3.72 -16.94
CA ALA A 10 -5.74 -3.32 -16.56
C ALA A 10 -5.17 -4.27 -15.48
N PRO A 11 -3.83 -4.43 -15.40
CA PRO A 11 -3.19 -5.15 -14.30
C PRO A 11 -3.69 -4.63 -12.96
N THR A 12 -4.01 -5.53 -12.03
CA THR A 12 -4.54 -5.19 -10.69
C THR A 12 -3.54 -5.45 -9.58
N VAL A 13 -2.33 -5.94 -9.89
CA VAL A 13 -1.25 -6.10 -8.91
C VAL A 13 -0.75 -4.72 -8.47
N ILE A 14 -0.29 -4.60 -7.21
CA ILE A 14 0.43 -3.42 -6.74
C ILE A 14 1.82 -3.87 -6.31
N THR A 15 2.85 -3.40 -7.01
CA THR A 15 4.25 -3.73 -6.71
C THR A 15 4.82 -2.80 -5.66
N GLN A 16 4.46 -1.51 -5.71
CA GLN A 16 4.86 -0.50 -4.75
C GLN A 16 3.74 0.53 -4.57
N ALA A 17 3.65 1.09 -3.36
CA ALA A 17 2.73 2.17 -3.03
C ALA A 17 3.45 3.25 -2.22
N ILE A 18 3.19 4.51 -2.54
CA ILE A 18 3.75 5.68 -1.85
C ILE A 18 2.63 6.64 -1.47
N VAL A 19 2.74 7.25 -0.29
CA VAL A 19 1.78 8.22 0.22
C VAL A 19 2.36 9.64 0.14
N GLY A 20 1.52 10.60 -0.22
CA GLY A 20 1.92 12.00 -0.32
C GLY A 20 0.76 12.95 -0.57
N ASN A 21 1.02 14.24 -0.44
CA ASN A 21 0.16 15.33 -0.84
C ASN A 21 0.42 15.67 -2.31
N PHE A 22 0.02 14.78 -3.23
CA PHE A 22 0.31 14.92 -4.65
C PHE A 22 -0.53 16.00 -5.34
N SER A 23 -1.76 16.26 -4.86
CA SER A 23 -2.60 17.36 -5.33
C SER A 23 -2.19 18.75 -4.82
N GLY A 24 -1.24 18.84 -3.88
CA GLY A 24 -0.86 20.10 -3.22
C GLY A 24 -1.89 20.63 -2.21
N ILE A 25 -2.93 19.84 -1.92
CA ILE A 25 -3.93 20.09 -0.87
C ILE A 25 -3.49 19.32 0.38
N ARG A 26 -4.04 19.67 1.56
CA ARG A 26 -3.76 18.95 2.83
C ARG A 26 -4.18 17.47 2.81
N GLN A 27 -5.05 17.05 1.90
CA GLN A 27 -5.44 15.65 1.74
C GLN A 27 -4.27 14.81 1.23
N GLN A 28 -4.14 13.60 1.77
CA GLN A 28 -3.15 12.62 1.31
C GLN A 28 -3.75 11.66 0.31
N GLU A 29 -2.94 11.31 -0.68
CA GLU A 29 -3.26 10.42 -1.78
C GLU A 29 -2.18 9.34 -1.86
N ILE A 30 -2.47 8.29 -2.60
CA ILE A 30 -1.59 7.13 -2.73
C ILE A 30 -1.28 6.95 -4.21
N ILE A 31 0.00 7.04 -4.59
CA ILE A 31 0.44 6.62 -5.91
C ILE A 31 0.83 5.15 -5.82
N VAL A 32 0.26 4.33 -6.69
CA VAL A 32 0.55 2.89 -6.78
C VAL A 32 1.14 2.55 -8.15
N SER A 33 2.12 1.65 -8.14
CA SER A 33 2.66 1.05 -9.35
C SER A 33 2.04 -0.31 -9.57
N ARG A 34 1.49 -0.53 -10.76
CA ARG A 34 0.95 -1.84 -11.20
C ARG A 34 1.85 -2.56 -12.20
N GLY A 35 3.16 -2.31 -12.11
CA GLY A 35 4.15 -2.80 -13.06
C GLY A 35 4.32 -1.84 -14.24
N THR A 36 3.33 -1.76 -15.14
CA THR A 36 3.41 -0.86 -16.32
C THR A 36 2.55 0.39 -16.20
N ILE A 37 1.59 0.40 -15.29
CA ILE A 37 0.66 1.50 -15.08
C ILE A 37 0.99 2.20 -13.77
N LEU A 38 1.02 3.53 -13.82
CA LEU A 38 1.06 4.40 -12.64
C LEU A 38 -0.35 4.89 -12.34
N GLU A 39 -0.83 4.67 -11.13
CA GLU A 39 -2.19 5.00 -10.73
C GLU A 39 -2.19 5.87 -9.47
N LEU A 40 -3.03 6.91 -9.45
CA LEU A 40 -3.29 7.76 -8.30
C LEU A 40 -4.62 7.36 -7.67
N LEU A 41 -4.54 6.87 -6.43
CA LEU A 41 -5.67 6.52 -5.58
C LEU A 41 -5.94 7.64 -4.57
N ARG A 42 -7.22 7.93 -4.35
CA ARG A 42 -7.70 8.85 -3.34
C ARG A 42 -8.62 8.11 -2.36
N PRO A 43 -8.15 7.83 -1.15
CA PRO A 43 -9.01 7.37 -0.07
C PRO A 43 -9.83 8.54 0.46
N ASP A 44 -11.14 8.34 0.54
CA ASP A 44 -12.06 9.29 1.13
C ASP A 44 -12.20 8.99 2.63
N SER A 45 -11.87 9.97 3.46
CA SER A 45 -11.94 9.84 4.92
C SER A 45 -13.36 9.79 5.47
N SER A 46 -14.36 10.26 4.70
CA SER A 46 -15.75 10.29 5.15
C SER A 46 -16.48 8.99 4.87
N THR A 47 -16.30 8.43 3.67
CA THR A 47 -16.93 7.18 3.25
C THR A 47 -16.08 5.95 3.54
N GLY A 48 -14.77 6.14 3.75
CA GLY A 48 -13.81 5.05 3.91
C GLY A 48 -13.51 4.29 2.61
N LYS A 49 -14.01 4.74 1.45
CA LYS A 49 -13.78 4.08 0.15
C LYS A 49 -12.54 4.62 -0.56
N VAL A 50 -11.87 3.77 -1.33
CA VAL A 50 -10.75 4.14 -2.20
C VAL A 50 -11.25 4.36 -3.62
N SER A 51 -11.03 5.56 -4.15
CA SER A 51 -11.35 5.91 -5.53
C SER A 51 -10.09 6.03 -6.39
N THR A 52 -10.13 5.53 -7.62
CA THR A 52 -9.06 5.75 -8.59
C THR A 52 -9.28 7.08 -9.30
N VAL A 53 -8.32 8.01 -9.19
CA VAL A 53 -8.41 9.37 -9.76
C VAL A 53 -7.81 9.42 -11.16
N LEU A 54 -6.65 8.79 -11.34
CA LEU A 54 -5.90 8.76 -12.58
C LEU A 54 -5.21 7.42 -12.74
N ALA A 55 -5.25 6.85 -13.94
CA ALA A 55 -4.43 5.72 -14.33
C ALA A 55 -3.73 6.06 -15.65
N GLN A 56 -2.41 5.98 -15.68
CA GLN A 56 -1.60 6.32 -16.84
C GLN A 56 -0.60 5.21 -17.15
N ASP A 57 -0.59 4.74 -18.39
CA ASP A 57 0.38 3.74 -18.85
C ASP A 57 1.75 4.40 -19.03
N ALA A 58 2.76 3.81 -18.40
CA ALA A 58 4.15 4.25 -18.51
C ALA A 58 4.87 3.63 -19.72
N PHE A 59 4.27 2.60 -20.35
CA PHE A 59 4.86 1.83 -21.46
C PHE A 59 6.27 1.29 -21.16
N GLY A 60 6.52 0.96 -19.90
CA GLY A 60 7.79 0.43 -19.40
C GLY A 60 7.58 -0.26 -18.06
N THR A 61 8.61 -0.93 -17.55
CA THR A 61 8.53 -1.58 -16.24
C THR A 61 8.95 -0.59 -15.16
N ILE A 62 8.00 -0.19 -14.33
CA ILE A 62 8.24 0.60 -13.13
C ILE A 62 8.85 -0.33 -12.08
N ARG A 63 10.06 -0.01 -11.63
CA ARG A 63 10.85 -0.86 -10.72
C ARG A 63 10.93 -0.26 -9.32
N SER A 64 11.02 1.05 -9.22
CA SER A 64 11.10 1.77 -7.95
C SER A 64 10.39 3.12 -8.05
N ILE A 65 9.58 3.46 -7.05
CA ILE A 65 8.95 4.77 -6.89
C ILE A 65 9.23 5.30 -5.48
N ALA A 66 9.42 6.61 -5.36
CA ALA A 66 9.52 7.29 -4.08
C ALA A 66 8.84 8.66 -4.14
N ALA A 67 8.22 9.06 -3.04
CA ALA A 67 7.69 10.40 -2.87
C ALA A 67 8.75 11.28 -2.20
N PHE A 68 8.83 12.55 -2.61
CA PHE A 68 9.65 13.52 -1.89
C PHE A 68 9.05 14.92 -1.94
N ARG A 69 9.44 15.72 -0.95
CA ARG A 69 9.02 17.11 -0.80
C ARG A 69 10.24 18.00 -0.74
N LEU A 70 10.28 19.05 -1.57
CA LEU A 70 11.28 20.09 -1.42
C LEU A 70 11.09 20.88 -0.13
N THR A 71 12.18 21.37 0.46
CA THR A 71 12.14 22.21 1.66
C THR A 71 11.23 23.44 1.48
N GLY A 72 10.22 23.55 2.34
CA GLY A 72 9.21 24.62 2.27
C GLY A 72 8.14 24.44 1.19
N GLY A 73 8.15 23.32 0.46
CA GLY A 73 7.10 22.95 -0.48
C GLY A 73 5.83 22.44 0.23
N THR A 74 4.69 22.58 -0.44
CA THR A 74 3.39 22.05 0.03
C THR A 74 2.98 20.77 -0.69
N LYS A 75 3.58 20.51 -1.86
CA LYS A 75 3.25 19.43 -2.78
C LYS A 75 4.37 18.40 -2.83
N ASP A 76 3.98 17.13 -2.90
CA ASP A 76 4.92 16.02 -3.07
C ASP A 76 5.09 15.68 -4.55
N TYR A 77 6.33 15.41 -4.93
CA TYR A 77 6.71 14.92 -6.25
C TYR A 77 6.89 13.40 -6.20
N CYS A 78 6.67 12.74 -7.34
CA CYS A 78 6.93 11.32 -7.50
C CYS A 78 8.19 11.14 -8.34
N ILE A 79 9.22 10.50 -7.78
CA ILE A 79 10.40 10.10 -8.53
C ILE A 79 10.33 8.62 -8.87
N MET A 80 10.67 8.29 -10.10
CA MET A 80 10.51 6.96 -10.67
C MET A 80 11.81 6.45 -11.30
N GLY A 81 12.17 5.23 -10.89
CA GLY A 81 13.13 4.37 -11.58
C GLY A 81 12.40 3.33 -12.44
N SER A 82 12.79 3.25 -13.71
CA SER A 82 12.20 2.33 -14.70
C SER A 82 13.29 1.51 -15.39
N ASP A 83 12.88 0.62 -16.28
CA ASP A 83 13.77 -0.10 -17.20
C ASP A 83 14.31 0.78 -18.35
N SER A 84 13.98 2.07 -18.41
CA SER A 84 14.43 2.94 -19.52
C SER A 84 15.92 3.36 -19.45
N GLY A 85 16.58 3.20 -18.30
CA GLY A 85 17.91 3.79 -18.05
C GLY A 85 17.88 5.30 -17.81
N ARG A 86 16.71 5.82 -17.42
CA ARG A 86 16.45 7.22 -17.09
C ARG A 86 15.76 7.34 -15.74
N ILE A 87 16.02 8.45 -15.04
CA ILE A 87 15.32 8.84 -13.83
C ILE A 87 14.32 9.92 -14.19
N ILE A 88 13.10 9.79 -13.70
CA ILE A 88 11.99 10.68 -14.07
C ILE A 88 11.39 11.26 -12.80
N VAL A 89 11.20 12.58 -12.79
CA VAL A 89 10.42 13.25 -11.75
C VAL A 89 9.09 13.71 -12.33
N LEU A 90 8.01 13.28 -11.69
CA LEU A 90 6.63 13.53 -12.06
C LEU A 90 5.95 14.42 -11.02
N GLU A 91 5.10 15.31 -11.52
CA GLU A 91 4.17 16.11 -10.74
C GLU A 91 2.74 15.78 -11.19
N TYR A 92 1.84 15.52 -10.24
CA TYR A 92 0.43 15.36 -10.55
C TYR A 92 -0.25 16.72 -10.67
N ASP A 93 -0.88 17.04 -11.81
CA ASP A 93 -1.67 18.26 -11.97
C ASP A 93 -3.18 17.98 -11.84
N PRO A 94 -3.85 18.45 -10.77
CA PRO A 94 -5.29 18.26 -10.58
C PRO A 94 -6.15 18.93 -11.65
N LYS A 95 -5.66 19.98 -12.33
CA LYS A 95 -6.44 20.71 -13.33
C LYS A 95 -6.57 19.94 -14.63
N THR A 96 -5.49 19.32 -15.08
CA THR A 96 -5.46 18.49 -16.29
C THR A 96 -5.71 17.02 -16.01
N ASN A 97 -5.75 16.62 -14.73
CA ASN A 97 -5.82 15.22 -14.28
C ASN A 97 -4.77 14.36 -14.99
N SER A 98 -3.51 14.80 -14.99
CA SER A 98 -2.41 14.12 -15.67
C SER A 98 -1.10 14.18 -14.88
N PHE A 99 -0.21 13.21 -15.11
CA PHE A 99 1.16 13.29 -14.60
C PHE A 99 2.01 14.11 -15.56
N VAL A 100 2.43 15.29 -15.11
CA VAL A 100 3.34 16.17 -15.82
C VAL A 100 4.77 15.72 -15.52
N LYS A 101 5.53 15.48 -16.59
CA LYS A 101 6.95 15.14 -16.49
C LYS A 101 7.76 16.41 -16.35
N LEU A 102 8.33 16.64 -15.17
CA LEU A 102 9.15 17.82 -14.89
C LEU A 102 10.59 17.64 -15.36
N GLN A 103 11.20 16.53 -14.97
CA GLN A 103 12.61 16.24 -15.25
C GLN A 103 12.77 14.81 -15.76
N GLN A 104 13.72 14.63 -16.67
CA GLN A 104 14.05 13.33 -17.24
C GLN A 104 15.54 13.28 -17.57
N GLU A 105 16.31 12.66 -16.69
CA GLU A 105 17.76 12.53 -16.86
C GLU A 105 18.14 11.13 -17.34
N THR A 106 19.07 11.06 -18.27
CA THR A 106 19.55 9.79 -18.84
C THR A 106 20.90 9.44 -18.23
N PHE A 107 20.99 8.23 -17.65
CA PHE A 107 22.23 7.74 -17.04
C PHE A 107 22.70 6.40 -17.59
N GLY A 108 21.87 5.67 -18.33
CA GLY A 108 22.19 4.32 -18.76
C GLY A 108 21.42 3.83 -19.98
N LYS A 109 21.63 2.56 -20.29
CA LYS A 109 20.93 1.85 -21.37
C LYS A 109 19.62 1.27 -20.86
N SER A 110 18.64 1.13 -21.75
CA SER A 110 17.37 0.47 -21.44
C SER A 110 17.49 -1.04 -21.18
N GLY A 111 16.50 -1.57 -20.49
CA GLY A 111 16.36 -2.94 -20.00
C GLY A 111 16.63 -3.08 -18.49
N SER A 112 16.01 -4.10 -17.88
CA SER A 112 16.28 -4.52 -16.51
C SER A 112 17.65 -5.18 -16.39
N ARG A 113 18.71 -4.37 -16.36
CA ARG A 113 20.11 -4.83 -16.33
C ARG A 113 20.64 -4.92 -14.89
N ARG A 114 21.66 -5.75 -14.71
CA ARG A 114 22.34 -6.00 -13.43
C ARG A 114 23.04 -4.77 -12.86
N ILE A 115 23.75 -4.04 -13.72
CA ILE A 115 24.63 -2.91 -13.34
C ILE A 115 24.05 -1.53 -13.72
N VAL A 116 22.87 -1.46 -14.34
CA VAL A 116 22.24 -0.17 -14.67
C VAL A 116 21.25 0.19 -13.56
N PRO A 117 21.37 1.39 -12.95
CA PRO A 117 20.48 1.81 -11.87
C PRO A 117 19.00 1.82 -12.25
N GLY A 118 18.14 1.65 -11.24
CA GLY A 118 16.69 1.68 -11.39
C GLY A 118 15.96 0.59 -10.63
N GLN A 119 16.66 -0.32 -9.94
CA GLN A 119 16.00 -1.34 -9.10
C GLN A 119 15.59 -0.78 -7.75
N MET A 120 16.43 0.07 -7.15
CA MET A 120 16.17 0.64 -5.84
C MET A 120 16.34 2.16 -5.90
N LEU A 121 15.59 2.85 -5.05
CA LEU A 121 15.51 4.29 -5.01
C LEU A 121 15.33 4.74 -3.57
N ALA A 122 16.21 5.62 -3.10
CA ALA A 122 16.18 6.18 -1.76
C ALA A 122 16.24 7.69 -1.84
N VAL A 123 15.37 8.38 -1.10
CA VAL A 123 15.31 9.85 -1.09
C VAL A 123 15.72 10.36 0.29
N ASP A 124 16.46 11.45 0.33
CA ASP A 124 16.66 12.25 1.54
C ASP A 124 15.30 12.76 2.06
N PRO A 125 14.96 12.59 3.35
CA PRO A 125 13.67 13.02 3.92
C PRO A 125 13.35 14.50 3.76
N LYS A 126 14.38 15.35 3.66
CA LYS A 126 14.20 16.79 3.40
C LYS A 126 14.14 17.13 1.90
N GLY A 127 14.19 16.12 1.03
CA GLY A 127 14.06 16.25 -0.41
C GLY A 127 15.22 16.98 -1.09
N ARG A 128 16.42 16.96 -0.50
CA ARG A 128 17.61 17.64 -1.05
C ARG A 128 18.39 16.79 -2.05
N SER A 129 18.29 15.47 -1.93
CA SER A 129 18.99 14.55 -2.81
C SER A 129 18.25 13.22 -2.93
N VAL A 130 18.57 12.49 -4.00
CA VAL A 130 18.04 11.16 -4.27
C VAL A 130 19.13 10.25 -4.78
N MET A 131 19.13 9.03 -4.29
CA MET A 131 20.04 7.97 -4.68
C MET A 131 19.28 6.90 -5.45
N ILE A 132 19.75 6.58 -6.66
CA ILE A 132 19.26 5.48 -7.48
C ILE A 132 20.36 4.45 -7.63
N SER A 133 20.03 3.18 -7.44
CA SER A 133 21.01 2.10 -7.50
C SER A 133 20.57 0.92 -8.37
N ALA A 134 21.58 0.21 -8.87
CA ALA A 134 21.43 -1.08 -9.51
C ALA A 134 21.52 -2.19 -8.46
N VAL A 135 21.28 -3.44 -8.86
CA VAL A 135 21.51 -4.59 -7.98
C VAL A 135 23.00 -4.79 -7.69
N GLU A 136 23.87 -4.34 -8.61
CA GLU A 136 25.31 -4.49 -8.48
C GLU A 136 26.03 -3.23 -8.96
N LYS A 137 27.14 -2.91 -8.30
CA LYS A 137 28.14 -1.91 -8.70
C LYS A 137 27.68 -0.46 -8.68
N SER A 138 26.72 -0.10 -9.52
CA SER A 138 26.42 1.28 -9.83
C SER A 138 25.40 1.88 -8.87
N LYS A 139 25.80 3.01 -8.28
CA LYS A 139 24.98 3.93 -7.48
C LYS A 139 25.20 5.33 -8.02
N LEU A 140 24.11 6.07 -8.20
CA LEU A 140 24.12 7.46 -8.65
C LEU A 140 23.32 8.31 -7.67
N VAL A 141 23.84 9.48 -7.34
CA VAL A 141 23.18 10.44 -6.47
C VAL A 141 22.91 11.71 -7.25
N TYR A 142 21.68 12.21 -7.16
CA TYR A 142 21.25 13.46 -7.77
C TYR A 142 20.90 14.46 -6.68
N ILE A 143 21.33 15.71 -6.85
CA ILE A 143 20.93 16.83 -6.00
C ILE A 143 19.67 17.44 -6.57
N LEU A 144 18.71 17.69 -5.69
CA LEU A 144 17.40 18.26 -6.01
C LEU A 144 17.38 19.69 -5.49
N ASN A 145 17.22 20.65 -6.39
CA ASN A 145 17.19 22.07 -6.07
C ASN A 145 15.95 22.73 -6.66
N ARG A 146 15.70 23.96 -6.22
CA ARG A 146 14.69 24.85 -6.80
C ARG A 146 15.37 26.07 -7.41
N ASP A 147 14.94 26.46 -8.58
CA ASP A 147 15.37 27.72 -9.18
C ASP A 147 14.62 28.93 -8.57
N THR A 148 14.92 30.14 -9.06
CA THR A 148 14.23 31.38 -8.62
C THR A 148 12.74 31.40 -8.99
N ALA A 149 12.32 30.58 -9.96
CA ALA A 149 10.92 30.43 -10.38
C ALA A 149 10.18 29.33 -9.60
N ALA A 150 10.81 28.74 -8.57
CA ALA A 150 10.31 27.62 -7.80
C ALA A 150 10.08 26.33 -8.62
N ILE A 151 10.75 26.19 -9.75
CA ILE A 151 10.76 24.98 -10.56
C ILE A 151 11.86 24.05 -10.04
N LEU A 152 11.52 22.76 -9.93
CA LEU A 152 12.46 21.71 -9.56
C LEU A 152 13.54 21.54 -10.64
N THR A 153 14.80 21.60 -10.22
CA THR A 153 15.97 21.28 -11.03
C THR A 153 16.73 20.10 -10.43
N ILE A 154 17.32 19.29 -11.31
CA ILE A 154 18.12 18.11 -10.95
C ILE A 154 19.57 18.35 -11.41
N SER A 155 20.54 18.02 -10.56
CA SER A 155 21.95 18.16 -10.89
C SER A 155 22.44 17.05 -11.84
N SER A 156 23.67 17.20 -12.35
CA SER A 156 24.41 16.07 -12.90
C SER A 156 24.55 14.96 -11.84
N PRO A 157 24.56 13.68 -12.24
CA PRO A 157 24.71 12.56 -11.33
C PRO A 157 26.11 12.53 -10.72
N LEU A 158 26.18 12.25 -9.42
CA LEU A 158 27.39 11.95 -8.69
C LEU A 158 27.53 10.43 -8.55
N GLU A 159 28.70 9.90 -8.87
CA GLU A 159 28.94 8.46 -8.89
C GLU A 159 29.45 7.96 -7.53
N ALA A 160 28.83 6.89 -7.03
CA ALA A 160 29.27 6.17 -5.82
C ALA A 160 29.50 4.69 -6.13
N HIS A 161 30.22 4.38 -7.21
CA HIS A 161 30.35 3.02 -7.71
C HIS A 161 31.25 2.13 -6.83
N ARG A 162 30.83 0.86 -6.64
CA ARG A 162 31.64 -0.15 -5.93
C ARG A 162 31.67 -1.45 -6.72
N ASN A 163 32.79 -1.75 -7.38
CA ASN A 163 32.94 -3.00 -8.14
C ASN A 163 32.79 -4.22 -7.23
N GLY A 164 32.14 -5.28 -7.73
CA GLY A 164 32.04 -6.56 -7.01
C GLY A 164 31.14 -6.56 -5.78
N ALA A 165 30.31 -5.53 -5.60
CA ALA A 165 29.35 -5.45 -4.50
C ALA A 165 27.91 -5.64 -4.99
N ILE A 166 27.21 -6.59 -4.38
CA ILE A 166 25.76 -6.80 -4.52
C ILE A 166 25.06 -5.92 -3.49
N ILE A 167 24.10 -5.12 -3.94
CA ILE A 167 23.31 -4.23 -3.12
C ILE A 167 21.94 -4.87 -2.93
N GLN A 168 21.52 -5.07 -1.68
CA GLN A 168 20.24 -5.69 -1.37
C GLN A 168 19.12 -4.69 -1.12
N ASP A 169 19.44 -3.63 -0.37
CA ASP A 169 18.49 -2.57 -0.06
C ASP A 169 19.22 -1.24 0.17
N ILE A 170 18.53 -0.13 -0.06
CA ILE A 170 19.01 1.23 0.20
C ILE A 170 17.93 2.06 0.87
N VAL A 171 18.33 2.92 1.80
CA VAL A 171 17.41 3.86 2.46
C VAL A 171 18.10 5.20 2.68
N GLY A 172 17.35 6.30 2.58
CA GLY A 172 17.83 7.61 3.04
C GLY A 172 17.85 7.63 4.57
N VAL A 173 18.77 8.36 5.17
CA VAL A 173 18.83 8.52 6.62
C VAL A 173 18.39 9.95 6.98
N ASP A 174 17.49 10.10 7.95
CA ASP A 174 17.01 11.42 8.37
C ASP A 174 18.02 12.08 9.30
N VAL A 175 18.93 12.84 8.74
CA VAL A 175 19.98 13.58 9.47
C VAL A 175 19.62 15.05 9.69
N GLY A 176 18.34 15.40 9.62
CA GLY A 176 17.92 16.80 9.71
C GLY A 176 18.42 17.63 8.53
N PHE A 177 19.24 18.65 8.81
CA PHE A 177 19.84 19.54 7.79
C PHE A 177 21.34 19.33 7.58
N GLU A 178 21.95 18.35 8.25
CA GLU A 178 23.31 17.91 7.97
C GLU A 178 23.43 17.31 6.56
N ASN A 179 24.67 17.06 6.12
CA ASN A 179 24.94 16.45 4.81
C ASN A 179 24.10 15.18 4.59
N PRO A 180 23.35 15.07 3.47
CA PRO A 180 22.49 13.91 3.23
C PRO A 180 23.25 12.59 3.28
N LEU A 181 22.67 11.60 3.95
CA LEU A 181 23.28 10.30 4.18
C LEU A 181 22.36 9.20 3.64
N PHE A 182 22.96 8.22 2.96
CA PHE A 182 22.27 7.04 2.43
C PHE A 182 22.89 5.78 2.99
N ALA A 183 22.07 4.89 3.55
CA ALA A 183 22.50 3.59 4.03
C ALA A 183 22.22 2.51 2.99
N ALA A 184 23.16 1.59 2.80
CA ALA A 184 23.03 0.47 1.87
C ALA A 184 23.48 -0.85 2.51
N LEU A 185 22.73 -1.92 2.25
CA LEU A 185 23.16 -3.29 2.56
C LEU A 185 23.94 -3.87 1.39
N GLU A 186 25.22 -4.16 1.62
CA GLU A 186 26.15 -4.60 0.58
C GLU A 186 26.87 -5.90 0.95
N ILE A 187 27.03 -6.80 -0.01
CA ILE A 187 27.90 -7.97 0.12
C ILE A 187 28.97 -7.90 -0.97
N ASP A 188 30.23 -8.05 -0.58
CA ASP A 188 31.34 -8.19 -1.51
C ASP A 188 31.50 -9.66 -1.92
N TYR A 189 31.54 -9.94 -3.22
CA TYR A 189 31.71 -11.30 -3.73
C TYR A 189 33.07 -11.51 -4.42
N THR A 190 33.93 -10.50 -4.48
CA THR A 190 35.23 -10.59 -5.18
C THR A 190 36.13 -11.69 -4.63
N GLU A 191 36.20 -11.83 -3.31
CA GLU A 191 36.96 -12.90 -2.64
C GLU A 191 36.32 -14.28 -2.83
N SER A 192 34.98 -14.33 -2.90
CA SER A 192 34.25 -15.58 -3.10
C SER A 192 34.46 -16.16 -4.50
N ASP A 193 34.55 -15.30 -5.53
CA ASP A 193 34.84 -15.72 -6.91
C ASP A 193 36.28 -16.23 -7.08
N ALA A 194 37.21 -15.75 -6.24
CA ALA A 194 38.62 -16.11 -6.30
C ALA A 194 38.96 -17.39 -5.50
N ASP A 195 38.05 -17.90 -4.65
CA ASP A 195 38.29 -19.05 -3.77
C ASP A 195 37.59 -20.34 -4.26
N PRO A 196 38.33 -21.32 -4.82
CA PRO A 196 37.78 -22.60 -5.23
C PRO A 196 37.29 -23.48 -4.06
N ASN A 197 37.71 -23.21 -2.81
CA ASN A 197 37.35 -24.01 -1.65
C ASN A 197 36.00 -23.62 -1.04
N GLY A 198 35.44 -22.48 -1.43
CA GLY A 198 34.15 -21.97 -0.93
C GLY A 198 34.16 -21.56 0.55
N GLN A 199 35.34 -21.34 1.14
CA GLN A 199 35.47 -20.84 2.52
C GLN A 199 35.19 -19.34 2.57
N ALA A 200 35.68 -18.58 1.58
CA ALA A 200 35.41 -17.15 1.45
C ALA A 200 33.90 -16.87 1.37
N PHE A 201 33.14 -17.70 0.65
CA PHE A 201 31.69 -17.59 0.59
C PHE A 201 31.01 -17.77 1.95
N LYS A 202 31.51 -18.67 2.81
CA LYS A 202 30.96 -18.89 4.16
C LYS A 202 31.31 -17.76 5.11
N ASN A 203 32.50 -17.18 4.97
CA ASN A 203 32.98 -16.09 5.80
C ASN A 203 32.51 -14.71 5.32
N ALA A 204 31.93 -14.61 4.12
CA ALA A 204 31.45 -13.34 3.58
C ALA A 204 30.40 -12.71 4.51
N GLU A 205 30.74 -11.55 5.06
CA GLU A 205 29.86 -10.75 5.91
C GLU A 205 29.09 -9.73 5.07
N LYS A 206 27.87 -9.42 5.54
CA LYS A 206 27.09 -8.34 4.95
C LYS A 206 27.49 -7.04 5.62
N MET A 207 27.73 -6.01 4.83
CA MET A 207 28.17 -4.70 5.31
C MET A 207 27.03 -3.69 5.21
N LEU A 208 26.71 -3.02 6.32
CA LEU A 208 25.94 -1.79 6.31
C LEU A 208 26.88 -0.64 6.01
N THR A 209 26.66 0.04 4.89
CA THR A 209 27.53 1.12 4.41
C THR A 209 26.77 2.44 4.34
N PHE A 210 27.34 3.50 4.93
CA PHE A 210 26.80 4.84 4.86
C PHE A 210 27.57 5.68 3.84
N TYR A 211 26.81 6.22 2.88
CA TYR A 211 27.29 7.14 1.84
C TYR A 211 26.84 8.55 2.18
N GLU A 212 27.79 9.45 2.41
CA GLU A 212 27.54 10.86 2.69
C GLU A 212 27.71 11.67 1.42
N LEU A 213 26.72 12.52 1.15
CA LEU A 213 26.78 13.52 0.10
C LEU A 213 27.27 14.84 0.72
N ASP A 214 28.51 15.20 0.44
CA ASP A 214 29.03 16.51 0.82
C ASP A 214 28.52 17.56 -0.17
N LEU A 215 27.59 18.40 0.28
CA LEU A 215 26.99 19.45 -0.55
C LEU A 215 27.98 20.58 -0.87
N GLY A 216 29.00 20.80 -0.03
CA GLY A 216 30.01 21.84 -0.26
C GLY A 216 31.07 21.40 -1.26
N LEU A 217 31.55 20.16 -1.15
CA LEU A 217 32.54 19.58 -2.05
C LEU A 217 31.93 18.90 -3.29
N ASN A 218 30.61 18.73 -3.33
CA ASN A 218 29.84 18.15 -4.44
C ASN A 218 30.35 16.76 -4.87
N HIS A 219 30.59 15.89 -3.89
CA HIS A 219 31.00 14.51 -4.12
C HIS A 219 30.39 13.59 -3.06
N VAL A 220 30.28 12.30 -3.38
CA VAL A 220 29.77 11.28 -2.48
C VAL A 220 30.92 10.48 -1.92
N VAL A 221 31.01 10.40 -0.59
CA VAL A 221 32.03 9.62 0.12
C VAL A 221 31.40 8.49 0.89
N ARG A 222 32.13 7.39 1.00
CA ARG A 222 31.78 6.30 1.91
C ARG A 222 32.29 6.68 3.31
N LYS A 223 31.38 7.20 4.15
CA LYS A 223 31.72 7.69 5.50
C LYS A 223 32.09 6.53 6.42
N HIS A 224 31.20 5.55 6.52
CA HIS A 224 31.34 4.43 7.45
C HIS A 224 30.87 3.12 6.84
N SER A 225 31.44 2.02 7.30
CA SER A 225 30.99 0.69 6.92
C SER A 225 31.26 -0.34 8.00
N GLU A 226 30.20 -1.04 8.39
CA GLU A 226 30.24 -2.01 9.47
C GLU A 226 29.64 -3.35 9.05
N PRO A 227 30.14 -4.46 9.61
CA PRO A 227 29.49 -5.74 9.44
C PRO A 227 28.15 -5.78 10.19
N THR A 228 27.16 -6.37 9.53
CA THR A 228 25.83 -6.68 10.07
C THR A 228 25.52 -8.15 9.83
N ASP A 229 24.39 -8.61 10.36
CA ASP A 229 23.97 -10.00 10.15
C ASP A 229 23.84 -10.31 8.66
N ARG A 230 24.42 -11.43 8.23
CA ARG A 230 24.33 -11.93 6.87
C ARG A 230 22.89 -12.12 6.41
N ARG A 231 21.95 -12.37 7.31
CA ARG A 231 20.52 -12.58 7.05
C ARG A 231 19.70 -11.28 6.98
N ALA A 232 20.32 -10.10 7.10
CA ALA A 232 19.62 -8.82 6.95
C ALA A 232 18.99 -8.66 5.56
N ASN A 233 17.74 -8.24 5.45
CA ASN A 233 17.04 -8.17 4.17
C ASN A 233 16.42 -6.80 3.85
N LEU A 234 16.12 -5.99 4.86
CA LEU A 234 15.43 -4.70 4.70
C LEU A 234 16.01 -3.65 5.66
N LEU A 235 16.09 -2.41 5.20
CA LEU A 235 16.40 -1.23 6.00
C LEU A 235 15.15 -0.36 6.18
N VAL A 236 14.98 0.18 7.38
CA VAL A 236 13.91 1.15 7.67
C VAL A 236 14.53 2.42 8.22
N GLN A 237 14.13 3.55 7.66
CA GLN A 237 14.56 4.87 8.10
C GLN A 237 13.99 5.21 9.47
N VAL A 238 14.85 5.64 10.39
CA VAL A 238 14.43 6.24 11.67
C VAL A 238 14.38 7.77 11.52
N PRO A 239 13.30 8.45 11.94
CA PRO A 239 13.22 9.90 11.95
C PRO A 239 14.35 10.52 12.78
N GLY A 240 14.84 11.67 12.33
CA GLY A 240 15.95 12.34 12.99
C GLY A 240 16.03 13.83 12.72
N GLY A 241 16.95 14.46 13.42
CA GLY A 241 17.20 15.90 13.38
C GLY A 241 16.19 16.73 14.18
N GLN A 242 16.45 18.03 14.21
CA GLN A 242 15.59 18.99 14.89
C GLN A 242 14.45 19.45 13.99
N SER A 243 13.25 19.54 14.56
CA SER A 243 12.08 20.08 13.90
C SER A 243 12.26 21.58 13.67
N ALA A 244 12.25 22.02 12.41
CA ALA A 244 12.40 23.43 12.04
C ALA A 244 11.32 24.36 12.63
N THR A 245 10.18 23.81 13.08
CA THR A 245 9.06 24.60 13.61
C THR A 245 9.07 24.73 15.14
N ASN A 246 9.57 23.71 15.85
CA ASN A 246 9.45 23.64 17.31
C ASN A 246 10.80 23.56 18.03
N ASN A 247 11.92 23.48 17.30
CA ASN A 247 13.26 23.17 17.83
C ASN A 247 13.32 21.89 18.71
N ALA A 248 12.26 21.08 18.71
CA ALA A 248 12.23 19.79 19.37
C ALA A 248 12.90 18.75 18.47
N PHE A 249 13.64 17.82 19.07
CA PHE A 249 14.20 16.67 18.36
C PHE A 249 13.07 15.76 17.90
N ASP A 250 13.02 15.49 16.59
CA ASP A 250 11.99 14.64 15.99
C ASP A 250 12.29 13.15 16.18
N GLY A 251 13.55 12.80 16.46
CA GLY A 251 14.01 11.44 16.71
C GLY A 251 15.54 11.33 16.71
N PRO A 252 16.07 10.13 17.00
CA PRO A 252 17.51 9.88 17.17
C PRO A 252 18.29 9.64 15.87
N SER A 253 17.64 9.75 14.70
CA SER A 253 18.22 9.35 13.39
C SER A 253 18.59 7.86 13.35
N GLY A 254 19.29 7.43 12.31
CA GLY A 254 19.75 6.04 12.14
C GLY A 254 18.83 5.16 11.30
N VAL A 255 19.10 3.86 11.36
CA VAL A 255 18.41 2.84 10.56
C VAL A 255 18.07 1.61 11.39
N LEU A 256 16.89 1.05 11.15
CA LEU A 256 16.56 -0.30 11.60
C LEU A 256 16.99 -1.28 10.51
N VAL A 257 17.81 -2.26 10.90
CA VAL A 257 18.21 -3.38 10.06
C VAL A 257 17.33 -4.56 10.44
N CYS A 258 16.44 -4.95 9.52
CA CYS A 258 15.62 -6.15 9.69
C CYS A 258 16.44 -7.36 9.25
N CYS A 259 16.58 -8.33 10.16
CA CYS A 259 17.25 -9.60 9.94
C CYS A 259 16.26 -10.75 10.18
N GLU A 260 16.70 -11.97 9.87
CA GLU A 260 15.98 -13.17 10.27
C GLU A 260 15.96 -13.27 11.81
N ASP A 261 14.77 -13.43 12.37
CA ASP A 261 14.44 -13.53 13.80
C ASP A 261 14.69 -12.30 14.68
N HIS A 262 15.32 -11.24 14.17
CA HIS A 262 15.63 -10.07 14.99
C HIS A 262 15.74 -8.79 14.18
N ILE A 263 15.61 -7.67 14.88
CA ILE A 263 15.75 -6.31 14.35
C ILE A 263 16.85 -5.63 15.14
N ILE A 264 17.74 -4.93 14.43
CA ILE A 264 18.86 -4.19 15.01
C ILE A 264 18.68 -2.71 14.69
N TYR A 265 18.61 -1.86 15.70
CA TYR A 265 18.78 -0.43 15.54
C TYR A 265 20.26 -0.08 15.45
N ARG A 266 20.64 0.63 14.38
CA ARG A 266 21.98 1.13 14.12
C ARG A 266 21.95 2.68 14.11
N PRO A 267 22.59 3.35 15.08
CA PRO A 267 22.75 4.79 15.07
C PRO A 267 23.74 5.22 13.97
N VAL A 268 23.71 6.51 13.61
CA VAL A 268 24.61 7.08 12.58
C VAL A 268 26.00 7.34 13.14
N ASP A 269 26.10 7.95 14.32
CA ASP A 269 27.37 8.29 14.96
C ASP A 269 27.55 7.46 16.24
N ILE A 270 28.56 6.59 16.23
CA ILE A 270 28.86 5.68 17.34
C ILE A 270 29.68 6.39 18.43
N ASP A 271 30.44 7.41 18.02
CA ASP A 271 31.36 8.16 18.88
C ASP A 271 30.62 9.07 19.89
N GLY A 272 29.33 9.36 19.66
CA GLY A 272 28.47 10.16 20.54
C GLY A 272 27.91 9.42 21.75
N GLY A 273 28.30 8.16 21.98
CA GLY A 273 27.76 7.33 23.07
C GLY A 273 26.45 6.60 22.73
N ALA A 274 26.01 6.64 21.47
CA ALA A 274 24.85 5.90 20.99
C ALA A 274 25.16 4.40 20.93
N VAL A 275 24.27 3.58 21.50
CA VAL A 275 24.44 2.14 21.62
C VAL A 275 23.56 1.43 20.58
N PHE A 276 24.00 0.27 20.09
CA PHE A 276 23.14 -0.58 19.28
C PHE A 276 22.04 -1.21 20.15
N HIS A 277 20.87 -1.44 19.56
CA HIS A 277 19.79 -2.15 20.24
C HIS A 277 19.32 -3.30 19.36
N ARG A 278 19.16 -4.48 19.95
CA ARG A 278 18.65 -5.66 19.26
C ARG A 278 17.42 -6.20 19.98
N VAL A 279 16.39 -6.50 19.20
CA VAL A 279 15.15 -7.12 19.70
C VAL A 279 14.77 -8.28 18.79
N LEU A 280 14.28 -9.36 19.37
CA LEU A 280 13.78 -10.52 18.63
C LEU A 280 12.39 -10.27 18.04
N ILE A 281 12.10 -10.87 16.90
CA ILE A 281 10.76 -10.88 16.30
C ILE A 281 9.94 -11.98 17.01
N PRO A 282 8.81 -11.64 17.67
CA PRO A 282 8.01 -12.64 18.38
C PRO A 282 7.37 -13.66 17.43
N GLY A 283 7.53 -14.95 17.74
CA GLY A 283 6.92 -16.04 17.00
C GLY A 283 5.47 -16.35 17.45
N ARG A 284 4.66 -16.95 16.58
CA ARG A 284 3.31 -17.41 16.94
C ARG A 284 3.39 -18.66 17.83
N ARG A 285 2.66 -18.67 18.95
CA ARG A 285 2.46 -19.86 19.77
C ARG A 285 1.27 -20.66 19.25
N THR A 286 1.52 -21.66 18.41
CA THR A 286 0.46 -22.55 17.89
C THR A 286 0.29 -23.81 18.77
N PRO A 287 -0.94 -24.31 18.98
CA PRO A 287 -1.19 -25.54 19.73
C PRO A 287 -0.57 -26.80 19.11
N TRP A 288 -0.32 -26.80 17.80
CA TRP A 288 0.23 -27.95 17.06
C TRP A 288 1.76 -28.00 17.04
N GLY A 289 2.44 -27.08 17.75
CA GLY A 289 3.86 -26.84 17.56
C GLY A 289 4.09 -26.05 16.27
N GLY A 290 4.82 -24.94 16.36
CA GLY A 290 5.31 -24.25 15.17
C GLY A 290 6.45 -25.04 14.55
N ASP A 291 6.83 -24.69 13.33
CA ASP A 291 8.11 -25.11 12.77
C ASP A 291 9.20 -24.34 13.52
N GLU A 292 9.58 -24.85 14.70
CA GLU A 292 10.50 -24.17 15.62
C GLU A 292 11.88 -23.96 14.96
N GLU A 293 12.23 -24.60 13.86
CA GLU A 293 13.52 -24.38 13.19
C GLU A 293 13.48 -23.27 12.14
N ARG A 294 12.29 -22.86 11.67
CA ARG A 294 12.17 -21.86 10.61
C ARG A 294 12.27 -20.45 11.18
N GLY A 295 13.24 -19.68 10.68
CA GLY A 295 13.36 -18.27 11.02
C GLY A 295 12.33 -17.39 10.32
N LEU A 296 12.09 -16.21 10.89
CA LEU A 296 11.09 -15.25 10.43
C LEU A 296 11.74 -13.97 9.92
N ILE A 297 11.32 -13.48 8.75
CA ILE A 297 11.79 -12.22 8.16
C ILE A 297 10.68 -11.18 8.08
N ILE A 298 11.08 -9.91 8.05
CA ILE A 298 10.20 -8.77 7.77
C ILE A 298 10.15 -8.53 6.27
N THR A 299 8.96 -8.46 5.68
CA THR A 299 8.77 -8.27 4.23
C THR A 299 8.44 -6.84 3.83
N SER A 300 7.72 -6.11 4.69
CA SER A 300 7.31 -4.73 4.44
C SER A 300 7.36 -3.94 5.74
N ALA A 301 7.68 -2.66 5.64
CA ALA A 301 7.79 -1.75 6.77
C ALA A 301 7.20 -0.40 6.42
N VAL A 302 6.61 0.26 7.42
CA VAL A 302 6.18 1.65 7.31
C VAL A 302 6.50 2.40 8.60
N MET A 303 7.05 3.60 8.44
CA MET A 303 7.28 4.54 9.53
C MET A 303 6.17 5.59 9.52
N HIS A 304 5.56 5.84 10.68
CA HIS A 304 4.62 6.93 10.85
C HIS A 304 5.12 7.92 11.90
N LYS A 305 5.22 9.19 11.48
CA LYS A 305 5.60 10.30 12.34
C LYS A 305 4.36 11.09 12.76
N MET A 306 4.15 11.18 14.06
CA MET A 306 3.17 12.03 14.72
C MET A 306 3.87 13.27 15.31
N LYS A 307 3.12 14.18 15.90
CA LYS A 307 3.71 15.36 16.57
C LYS A 307 4.42 14.91 17.85
N GLY A 308 5.75 14.89 17.83
CA GLY A 308 6.58 14.55 19.00
C GLY A 308 6.69 13.06 19.32
N ALA A 309 6.18 12.18 18.46
CA ALA A 309 6.30 10.73 18.60
C ALA A 309 6.32 10.08 17.21
N PHE A 310 6.90 8.89 17.10
CA PHE A 310 6.87 8.07 15.89
C PHE A 310 6.81 6.60 16.27
N PHE A 311 6.31 5.79 15.35
CA PHE A 311 6.31 4.34 15.48
C PHE A 311 6.48 3.68 14.12
N PHE A 312 6.83 2.42 14.13
CA PHE A 312 6.96 1.59 12.93
C PHE A 312 5.93 0.48 12.97
N LEU A 313 5.33 0.17 11.81
CA LEU A 313 4.66 -1.11 11.60
C LEU A 313 5.52 -1.95 10.67
N LEU A 314 6.00 -3.08 11.19
CA LEU A 314 6.80 -4.05 10.45
C LEU A 314 5.96 -5.30 10.23
N GLN A 315 5.87 -5.78 8.99
CA GLN A 315 5.11 -6.97 8.65
C GLN A 315 6.03 -8.17 8.43
N SER A 316 5.72 -9.31 9.04
CA SER A 316 6.40 -10.57 8.76
C SER A 316 5.91 -11.26 7.49
N GLU A 317 6.66 -12.25 7.02
CA GLU A 317 6.27 -13.09 5.87
C GLU A 317 4.90 -13.79 6.01
N ILE A 318 4.45 -14.02 7.25
CA ILE A 318 3.15 -14.63 7.58
C ILE A 318 2.02 -13.60 7.75
N GLY A 319 2.31 -12.31 7.62
CA GLY A 319 1.33 -11.23 7.66
C GLY A 319 1.09 -10.59 9.05
N ASP A 320 1.88 -10.97 10.06
CA ASP A 320 1.78 -10.33 11.38
C ASP A 320 2.39 -8.93 11.34
N LEU A 321 1.64 -7.94 11.81
CA LEU A 321 2.14 -6.58 12.01
C LEU A 321 2.68 -6.47 13.43
N TYR A 322 3.91 -5.97 13.54
CA TYR A 322 4.53 -5.61 14.79
C TYR A 322 4.68 -4.10 14.87
N LYS A 323 4.22 -3.53 15.98
CA LYS A 323 4.51 -2.15 16.35
C LYS A 323 5.88 -2.12 17.00
N VAL A 324 6.81 -1.37 16.40
CA VAL A 324 8.12 -1.10 16.99
C VAL A 324 8.17 0.35 17.42
N THR A 325 8.61 0.59 18.65
CA THR A 325 8.81 1.91 19.24
C THR A 325 10.24 2.05 19.74
N LEU A 326 10.77 3.26 19.64
CA LEU A 326 12.10 3.61 20.16
C LEU A 326 11.91 4.65 21.26
N GLU A 327 12.29 4.31 22.48
CA GLU A 327 12.41 5.29 23.56
C GLU A 327 13.76 5.96 23.43
N HIS A 328 13.77 7.28 23.29
CA HIS A 328 14.98 8.06 23.11
C HIS A 328 14.99 9.29 24.03
N GLU A 329 16.19 9.71 24.43
CA GLU A 329 16.44 11.01 25.00
C GLU A 329 17.36 11.76 24.04
N GLU A 330 16.85 12.85 23.47
CA GLU A 330 17.54 13.61 22.42
C GLU A 330 17.95 12.69 21.25
N GLU A 331 19.25 12.51 21.02
CA GLU A 331 19.82 11.67 19.95
C GLU A 331 20.15 10.24 20.41
N VAL A 332 20.05 9.95 21.72
CA VAL A 332 20.44 8.65 22.28
C VAL A 332 19.21 7.78 22.51
N VAL A 333 19.21 6.59 21.89
CA VAL A 333 18.18 5.57 22.13
C VAL A 333 18.44 4.88 23.46
N LYS A 334 17.40 4.75 24.28
CA LYS A 334 17.42 4.06 25.57
C LYS A 334 16.91 2.63 25.46
N SER A 335 15.85 2.43 24.69
CA SER A 335 15.23 1.13 24.56
C SER A 335 14.52 1.00 23.21
N MET A 336 14.50 -0.22 22.68
CA MET A 336 13.68 -0.59 21.53
C MET A 336 12.65 -1.61 22.00
N THR A 337 11.37 -1.37 21.73
CA THR A 337 10.27 -2.26 22.13
C THR A 337 9.54 -2.75 20.90
N ILE A 338 9.25 -4.05 20.85
CA ILE A 338 8.40 -4.68 19.83
C ILE A 338 7.14 -5.25 20.48
N LYS A 339 6.02 -5.05 19.80
CA LYS A 339 4.71 -5.52 20.24
C LYS A 339 3.92 -6.05 19.05
N TYR A 340 3.16 -7.12 19.24
CA TYR A 340 2.21 -7.58 18.23
C TYR A 340 1.05 -6.59 18.10
N PHE A 341 0.70 -6.22 16.86
CA PHE A 341 -0.33 -5.22 16.58
C PHE A 341 -1.63 -5.83 16.05
N ASP A 342 -1.57 -6.46 14.89
CA ASP A 342 -2.69 -7.15 14.24
C ASP A 342 -2.16 -8.03 13.08
N THR A 343 -3.00 -8.92 12.55
CA THR A 343 -2.64 -9.75 11.39
C THR A 343 -3.38 -9.28 10.14
N VAL A 344 -2.65 -8.94 9.08
CA VAL A 344 -3.22 -8.56 7.78
C VAL A 344 -2.58 -9.41 6.67
N PRO A 345 -3.17 -9.47 5.46
CA PRO A 345 -2.54 -10.18 4.36
C PRO A 345 -1.15 -9.64 4.03
N THR A 346 -0.20 -10.52 3.69
CA THR A 346 1.17 -10.14 3.33
C THR A 346 1.15 -9.07 2.22
N ALA A 347 1.83 -7.96 2.47
CA ALA A 347 1.83 -6.78 1.64
C ALA A 347 3.19 -6.56 0.97
N THR A 348 3.15 -6.03 -0.25
CA THR A 348 4.33 -5.46 -0.92
C THR A 348 4.67 -4.08 -0.37
N SER A 349 3.67 -3.32 0.05
CA SER A 349 3.83 -1.99 0.62
C SER A 349 2.71 -1.69 1.62
N LEU A 350 3.09 -1.02 2.71
CA LEU A 350 2.17 -0.49 3.71
C LEU A 350 2.22 1.03 3.68
N CYS A 351 1.05 1.68 3.69
CA CYS A 351 0.98 3.14 3.73
C CYS A 351 0.05 3.59 4.85
N ILE A 352 0.60 4.37 5.80
CA ILE A 352 -0.19 4.97 6.87
C ILE A 352 -0.55 6.41 6.47
N LEU A 353 -1.84 6.71 6.49
CA LEU A 353 -2.39 8.03 6.23
C LEU A 353 -2.63 8.77 7.54
N LYS A 354 -2.38 10.09 7.53
CA LYS A 354 -2.64 11.01 8.64
C LYS A 354 -4.11 11.10 9.03
N SER A 355 -5.02 10.68 8.16
CA SER A 355 -6.45 10.54 8.44
C SER A 355 -6.79 9.33 9.32
N GLY A 356 -5.80 8.51 9.72
CA GLY A 356 -6.03 7.34 10.56
C GLY A 356 -6.41 6.09 9.77
N PHE A 357 -5.90 5.96 8.54
CA PHE A 357 -6.09 4.77 7.71
C PHE A 357 -4.76 4.08 7.41
N LEU A 358 -4.79 2.76 7.30
CA LEU A 358 -3.70 1.90 6.85
C LEU A 358 -4.10 1.26 5.52
N PHE A 359 -3.41 1.64 4.45
CA PHE A 359 -3.56 0.98 3.15
C PHE A 359 -2.55 -0.17 3.05
N VAL A 360 -3.07 -1.36 2.75
CA VAL A 360 -2.32 -2.62 2.66
C VAL A 360 -2.37 -3.11 1.21
N ALA A 361 -1.29 -2.85 0.48
CA ALA A 361 -1.10 -3.35 -0.87
C ALA A 361 -0.68 -4.83 -0.80
N ALA A 362 -1.66 -5.74 -0.77
CA ALA A 362 -1.39 -7.17 -0.75
C ALA A 362 -0.55 -7.63 -1.96
N GLU A 363 0.41 -8.53 -1.74
CA GLU A 363 1.22 -9.10 -2.84
C GLU A 363 0.41 -9.97 -3.81
N GLY A 364 -0.73 -10.48 -3.33
CA GLY A 364 -1.67 -11.27 -4.12
C GLY A 364 -3.05 -11.28 -3.47
N GLY A 365 -4.07 -11.40 -4.31
CA GLY A 365 -5.46 -11.19 -3.96
C GLY A 365 -5.79 -9.72 -3.73
N ASN A 366 -6.98 -9.47 -3.17
CA ASN A 366 -7.51 -8.13 -2.93
C ASN A 366 -6.60 -7.30 -2.02
N HIS A 367 -6.59 -5.99 -2.24
CA HIS A 367 -5.94 -5.00 -1.37
C HIS A 367 -6.95 -4.44 -0.38
N HIS A 368 -6.50 -3.96 0.76
CA HIS A 368 -7.40 -3.56 1.85
C HIS A 368 -7.04 -2.18 2.36
N LEU A 369 -8.07 -1.42 2.71
CA LEU A 369 -7.94 -0.20 3.49
C LEU A 369 -8.52 -0.48 4.88
N TYR A 370 -7.69 -0.33 5.90
CA TYR A 370 -8.10 -0.44 7.29
C TYR A 370 -8.17 0.93 7.94
N GLN A 371 -9.07 1.11 8.89
CA GLN A 371 -9.13 2.27 9.77
C GLN A 371 -8.55 1.90 11.15
N PHE A 372 -7.72 2.77 11.71
CA PHE A 372 -7.21 2.60 13.07
C PHE A 372 -8.32 2.90 14.09
N GLN A 373 -8.68 1.92 14.91
CA GLN A 373 -9.51 2.13 16.09
C GLN A 373 -8.67 2.52 17.30
N LYS A 374 -7.54 1.84 17.48
CA LYS A 374 -6.62 2.02 18.61
C LYS A 374 -5.18 1.97 18.11
N LEU A 375 -4.26 2.55 18.87
CA LEU A 375 -2.83 2.53 18.58
C LEU A 375 -2.09 1.34 19.21
N GLY A 376 -2.81 0.44 19.90
CA GLY A 376 -2.25 -0.78 20.49
C GLY A 376 -1.35 -0.54 21.71
N ASP A 377 -1.54 0.57 22.43
CA ASP A 377 -0.77 0.89 23.65
C ASP A 377 -1.46 0.36 24.93
N ASP A 378 -2.80 0.28 24.95
CA ASP A 378 -3.60 -0.03 26.14
C ASP A 378 -4.14 -1.48 26.17
N ASP A 379 -3.36 -2.47 25.75
CA ASP A 379 -3.75 -3.89 25.78
C ASP A 379 -2.79 -4.74 26.63
N ALA A 380 -3.30 -5.90 27.08
CA ALA A 380 -2.56 -6.86 27.90
C ALA A 380 -1.59 -7.74 27.07
N GLU A 381 -1.23 -7.31 25.87
CA GLU A 381 -0.31 -8.02 24.98
C GLU A 381 1.13 -7.91 25.49
N PRO A 382 1.95 -8.96 25.35
CA PRO A 382 3.32 -8.94 25.82
C PRO A 382 4.18 -7.98 24.98
N GLU A 383 4.88 -7.09 25.65
CA GLU A 383 5.87 -6.18 25.08
C GLU A 383 7.28 -6.74 25.30
N PHE A 384 8.10 -6.74 24.25
CA PHE A 384 9.48 -7.21 24.33
C PHE A 384 10.44 -6.05 24.09
N THR A 385 11.19 -5.69 25.14
CA THR A 385 12.11 -4.54 25.12
C THR A 385 13.57 -4.99 25.11
N SER A 386 14.44 -4.27 24.41
CA SER A 386 15.88 -4.54 24.33
C SER A 386 16.57 -4.60 25.70
N ASN A 387 16.09 -3.83 26.67
CA ASN A 387 16.69 -3.69 28.00
C ASN A 387 16.44 -4.91 28.90
N SER A 388 15.52 -5.79 28.51
CA SER A 388 15.33 -7.07 29.18
C SER A 388 16.48 -8.05 28.93
N TYR A 389 17.29 -7.80 27.90
CA TYR A 389 18.43 -8.63 27.52
C TYR A 389 19.76 -8.01 27.98
N PRO A 390 20.77 -8.82 28.35
CA PRO A 390 22.10 -8.31 28.63
C PRO A 390 22.69 -7.62 27.38
N ASN A 391 23.42 -6.53 27.58
CA ASN A 391 24.03 -5.70 26.52
C ASN A 391 23.04 -5.24 25.43
N ASN A 392 21.81 -4.86 25.81
CA ASN A 392 20.77 -4.42 24.88
C ASN A 392 20.45 -5.43 23.76
N GLY A 393 20.71 -6.72 24.03
CA GLY A 393 20.53 -7.81 23.08
C GLY A 393 21.71 -8.06 22.13
N ILE A 394 22.76 -7.23 22.15
CA ILE A 394 23.95 -7.41 21.30
C ILE A 394 24.79 -8.56 21.88
N SER A 395 24.61 -9.76 21.37
CA SER A 395 25.45 -10.91 21.68
C SER A 395 25.59 -11.83 20.46
N SER A 396 26.69 -12.57 20.41
CA SER A 396 26.92 -13.63 19.42
C SER A 396 26.04 -14.86 19.65
N SER A 397 25.47 -15.01 20.87
CA SER A 397 24.50 -16.05 21.21
C SER A 397 23.09 -15.70 20.74
N PRO A 398 22.27 -16.71 20.39
CA PRO A 398 20.86 -16.49 20.11
C PRO A 398 20.14 -16.02 21.38
N LEU A 399 19.34 -14.97 21.25
CA LEU A 399 18.47 -14.47 22.34
C LEU A 399 17.33 -15.48 22.60
N PRO A 400 16.77 -15.53 23.82
CA PRO A 400 15.69 -16.47 24.15
C PRO A 400 14.42 -16.09 23.41
N ARG A 401 13.77 -17.06 22.76
CA ARG A 401 12.63 -16.83 21.89
C ARG A 401 11.43 -16.23 22.63
N CYS A 402 10.84 -15.21 22.03
CA CYS A 402 9.59 -14.61 22.45
C CYS A 402 8.41 -15.14 21.63
N PHE A 403 7.27 -15.31 22.29
CA PHE A 403 6.06 -15.84 21.67
C PHE A 403 4.83 -15.01 22.00
N PHE A 404 3.91 -14.90 21.04
CA PHE A 404 2.60 -14.28 21.21
C PHE A 404 1.48 -15.20 20.67
N ARG A 405 0.21 -14.89 20.97
CA ARG A 405 -0.94 -15.62 20.43
C ARG A 405 -1.66 -14.74 19.41
N PRO A 406 -1.81 -15.18 18.14
CA PRO A 406 -2.54 -14.41 17.15
C PRO A 406 -4.01 -14.29 17.56
N ARG A 407 -4.59 -13.10 17.30
CA ARG A 407 -5.99 -12.78 17.57
C ARG A 407 -6.63 -12.10 16.34
N PRO A 408 -7.97 -12.09 16.24
CA PRO A 408 -8.67 -11.28 15.26
C PRO A 408 -8.32 -9.79 15.37
N LEU A 409 -8.68 -9.04 14.34
CA LEU A 409 -8.46 -7.59 14.29
C LEU A 409 -9.15 -6.90 15.48
N ASP A 410 -8.38 -6.13 16.24
CA ASP A 410 -8.87 -5.27 17.35
C ASP A 410 -8.40 -3.83 17.18
N ASN A 411 -7.16 -3.62 16.72
CA ASN A 411 -6.63 -2.28 16.49
C ASN A 411 -7.08 -1.71 15.15
N LEU A 412 -7.39 -2.59 14.19
CA LEU A 412 -7.80 -2.24 12.83
C LEU A 412 -9.24 -2.68 12.53
N VAL A 413 -9.97 -1.88 11.76
CA VAL A 413 -11.24 -2.29 11.14
C VAL A 413 -11.13 -2.17 9.64
N LEU A 414 -11.63 -3.18 8.92
CA LEU A 414 -11.69 -3.16 7.47
C LEU A 414 -12.70 -2.09 7.02
N ALA A 415 -12.21 -1.06 6.33
CA ALA A 415 -13.03 0.02 5.78
C ALA A 415 -13.41 -0.25 4.33
N ASP A 416 -12.46 -0.70 3.51
CA ASP A 416 -12.68 -0.99 2.09
C ASP A 416 -11.81 -2.14 1.60
N GLU A 417 -12.29 -2.84 0.59
CA GLU A 417 -11.60 -3.95 -0.07
C GLU A 417 -11.55 -3.71 -1.58
N MET A 418 -10.35 -3.40 -2.07
CA MET A 418 -10.10 -3.23 -3.49
C MET A 418 -9.89 -4.59 -4.17
N THR A 419 -10.80 -4.91 -5.07
CA THR A 419 -10.78 -6.15 -5.84
C THR A 419 -9.53 -6.23 -6.73
N SER A 420 -8.75 -7.30 -6.57
CA SER A 420 -7.59 -7.63 -7.41
C SER A 420 -7.66 -9.08 -7.87
N PHE A 421 -7.26 -9.30 -9.12
CA PHE A 421 -7.27 -10.61 -9.77
C PHE A 421 -5.88 -11.26 -9.78
N CYS A 422 -4.85 -10.56 -9.29
CA CYS A 422 -3.50 -11.09 -9.27
C CYS A 422 -3.31 -12.12 -8.14
N PRO A 423 -2.59 -13.24 -8.37
CA PRO A 423 -2.20 -13.80 -9.66
C PRO A 423 -3.38 -14.55 -10.32
N ILE A 424 -3.54 -14.39 -11.64
CA ILE A 424 -4.43 -15.23 -12.45
C ILE A 424 -3.64 -16.47 -12.85
N VAL A 425 -4.08 -17.65 -12.41
CA VAL A 425 -3.40 -18.93 -12.67
C VAL A 425 -3.96 -19.58 -13.94
N ASP A 426 -5.28 -19.60 -14.08
CA ASP A 426 -5.97 -20.07 -15.30
C ASP A 426 -7.19 -19.19 -15.57
N ALA A 427 -7.54 -19.06 -16.85
CA ALA A 427 -8.67 -18.30 -17.33
C ALA A 427 -9.39 -19.05 -18.44
N ARG A 428 -10.70 -19.23 -18.31
CA ARG A 428 -11.55 -19.90 -19.29
C ARG A 428 -12.72 -19.02 -19.67
N ILE A 429 -12.92 -18.85 -20.97
CA ILE A 429 -14.06 -18.10 -21.52
C ILE A 429 -15.08 -19.11 -21.99
N VAL A 430 -16.19 -19.22 -21.27
CA VAL A 430 -17.27 -20.19 -21.52
C VAL A 430 -18.60 -19.51 -21.23
N ASN A 431 -19.63 -19.78 -22.03
CA ASN A 431 -20.99 -19.40 -21.67
C ASN A 431 -21.69 -20.59 -21.01
N LEU A 432 -21.63 -20.69 -19.69
CA LEU A 432 -22.35 -21.73 -18.94
C LEU A 432 -23.82 -21.37 -18.74
N PHE A 433 -24.14 -20.08 -18.77
CA PHE A 433 -25.47 -19.54 -18.53
C PHE A 433 -26.16 -19.08 -19.82
N GLY A 434 -25.96 -19.83 -20.91
CA GLY A 434 -26.61 -19.52 -22.19
C GLY A 434 -28.15 -19.64 -22.13
N PRO A 435 -28.85 -19.21 -23.19
CA PRO A 435 -30.31 -19.21 -23.25
C PRO A 435 -30.96 -20.59 -23.12
N THR A 436 -30.20 -21.67 -23.38
CA THR A 436 -30.66 -23.07 -23.22
C THR A 436 -30.34 -23.66 -21.85
N SER A 437 -29.72 -22.90 -20.95
CA SER A 437 -29.36 -23.38 -19.62
C SER A 437 -30.57 -23.37 -18.69
N ALA A 438 -30.66 -24.38 -17.81
CA ALA A 438 -31.69 -24.46 -16.76
C ALA A 438 -31.46 -23.45 -15.61
N ALA A 439 -30.57 -22.48 -15.80
CA ALA A 439 -30.27 -21.47 -14.80
C ALA A 439 -31.41 -20.44 -14.68
N PRO A 440 -31.56 -19.78 -13.51
CA PRO A 440 -32.50 -18.68 -13.33
C PRO A 440 -32.32 -17.62 -14.41
N ALA A 441 -33.42 -17.01 -14.86
CA ALA A 441 -33.39 -15.95 -15.88
C ALA A 441 -32.47 -14.78 -15.50
N THR A 442 -32.26 -14.53 -14.21
CA THR A 442 -31.33 -13.51 -13.68
C THR A 442 -29.86 -13.81 -13.96
N LEU A 443 -29.51 -15.07 -14.19
CA LEU A 443 -28.15 -15.50 -14.52
C LEU A 443 -27.97 -15.80 -16.01
N GLN A 444 -29.06 -15.98 -16.76
CA GLN A 444 -29.03 -16.21 -18.19
C GLN A 444 -28.44 -15.01 -18.93
N SER A 445 -27.47 -15.26 -19.80
CA SER A 445 -26.83 -14.22 -20.60
C SER A 445 -26.40 -14.75 -21.96
N ASP A 446 -26.63 -13.94 -22.99
CA ASP A 446 -26.10 -14.22 -24.33
C ASP A 446 -24.59 -14.00 -24.42
N THR A 447 -24.02 -13.20 -23.50
CA THR A 447 -22.59 -12.89 -23.48
C THR A 447 -21.80 -13.96 -22.71
N PRO A 448 -20.66 -14.44 -23.25
CA PRO A 448 -19.84 -15.42 -22.55
C PRO A 448 -19.22 -14.81 -21.29
N GLN A 449 -19.05 -15.63 -20.25
CA GLN A 449 -18.42 -15.21 -19.00
C GLN A 449 -16.95 -15.63 -18.98
N ILE A 450 -16.14 -14.87 -18.25
CA ILE A 450 -14.72 -15.19 -18.03
C ILE A 450 -14.57 -15.77 -16.63
N TYR A 451 -14.21 -17.04 -16.55
CA TYR A 451 -13.94 -17.73 -15.30
C TYR A 451 -12.45 -17.68 -14.99
N LEU A 452 -12.11 -17.19 -13.81
CA LEU A 452 -10.74 -17.00 -13.35
C LEU A 452 -10.49 -17.84 -12.11
N ALA A 453 -9.40 -18.62 -12.14
CA ALA A 453 -8.78 -19.15 -10.94
C ALA A 453 -7.70 -18.15 -10.50
N CYS A 454 -7.96 -17.40 -9.43
CA CYS A 454 -7.09 -16.30 -9.00
C CYS A 454 -6.82 -16.26 -7.50
N GLY A 455 -5.67 -15.72 -7.11
CA GLY A 455 -5.29 -15.51 -5.72
C GLY A 455 -3.99 -16.20 -5.35
N ARG A 456 -3.35 -15.72 -4.28
CA ARG A 456 -2.09 -16.27 -3.79
C ARG A 456 -2.30 -17.73 -3.36
N ARG A 457 -1.35 -18.61 -3.70
CA ARG A 457 -1.33 -20.01 -3.27
C ARG A 457 -1.60 -20.09 -1.77
N GLY A 458 -2.73 -20.69 -1.38
CA GLY A 458 -3.14 -20.82 0.02
C GLY A 458 -4.60 -20.42 0.28
N PRO A 459 -4.96 -20.01 1.52
CA PRO A 459 -6.35 -19.86 1.95
C PRO A 459 -7.09 -18.67 1.31
N ARG A 460 -6.38 -17.77 0.61
CA ARG A 460 -6.94 -16.59 -0.06
C ARG A 460 -7.12 -16.79 -1.58
N SER A 461 -7.09 -18.03 -2.05
CA SER A 461 -7.42 -18.36 -3.44
C SER A 461 -8.94 -18.27 -3.66
N THR A 462 -9.35 -17.75 -4.81
CA THR A 462 -10.75 -17.52 -5.17
C THR A 462 -11.02 -17.94 -6.61
N PHE A 463 -12.21 -18.47 -6.87
CA PHE A 463 -12.72 -18.69 -8.22
C PHE A 463 -13.72 -17.58 -8.53
N ARG A 464 -13.45 -16.79 -9.57
CA ARG A 464 -14.24 -15.60 -9.91
C ARG A 464 -14.83 -15.72 -11.30
N MET A 465 -16.08 -15.30 -11.44
CA MET A 465 -16.76 -15.16 -12.72
C MET A 465 -16.87 -13.67 -13.04
N LEU A 466 -16.29 -13.25 -14.16
CA LEU A 466 -16.43 -11.89 -14.68
C LEU A 466 -17.51 -11.85 -15.75
N ARG A 467 -18.38 -10.87 -15.62
CA ARG A 467 -19.42 -10.52 -16.59
C ARG A 467 -19.18 -9.09 -17.05
N HIS A 468 -19.36 -8.85 -18.33
CA HIS A 468 -19.35 -7.49 -18.84
C HIS A 468 -20.66 -6.79 -18.44
N GLY A 469 -20.56 -5.73 -17.64
CA GLY A 469 -21.72 -5.01 -17.14
C GLY A 469 -21.32 -3.94 -16.13
N LEU A 470 -22.33 -3.33 -15.52
CA LEU A 470 -22.16 -2.40 -14.41
C LEU A 470 -22.21 -3.18 -13.09
N GLY A 471 -21.40 -2.77 -12.11
CA GLY A 471 -21.49 -3.28 -10.76
C GLY A 471 -22.84 -2.89 -10.15
N VAL A 472 -23.57 -3.88 -9.64
CA VAL A 472 -24.84 -3.67 -8.95
C VAL A 472 -24.61 -4.03 -7.48
N GLU A 473 -24.80 -3.06 -6.59
CA GLU A 473 -24.77 -3.26 -5.15
C GLU A 473 -26.20 -3.59 -4.69
N GLU A 474 -26.44 -4.83 -4.26
CA GLU A 474 -27.74 -5.25 -3.76
C GLU A 474 -27.94 -4.71 -2.34
N SER A 475 -28.80 -3.69 -2.19
CA SER A 475 -29.06 -3.08 -0.88
C SER A 475 -30.04 -3.89 -0.03
N VAL A 476 -31.09 -4.44 -0.66
CA VAL A 476 -32.08 -5.29 0.01
C VAL A 476 -32.63 -6.32 -0.98
N GLY A 477 -32.79 -7.55 -0.51
CA GLY A 477 -33.46 -8.64 -1.23
C GLY A 477 -34.66 -9.13 -0.44
N SER A 478 -35.82 -9.23 -1.08
CA SER A 478 -37.03 -9.80 -0.49
C SER A 478 -37.68 -10.76 -1.48
N GLU A 479 -37.98 -11.97 -1.02
CA GLU A 479 -38.68 -12.95 -1.83
C GLU A 479 -40.16 -12.60 -1.93
N LEU A 480 -40.65 -12.49 -3.17
CA LEU A 480 -42.05 -12.20 -3.46
C LEU A 480 -42.85 -13.51 -3.63
N PRO A 481 -44.13 -13.54 -3.22
CA PRO A 481 -44.97 -14.75 -3.30
C PRO A 481 -45.31 -15.17 -4.73
N GLY A 482 -45.03 -14.32 -5.73
CA GLY A 482 -45.23 -14.60 -7.14
C GLY A 482 -44.33 -13.72 -8.02
N VAL A 483 -44.40 -13.93 -9.33
CA VAL A 483 -43.64 -13.13 -10.29
C VAL A 483 -44.40 -11.83 -10.59
N PRO A 484 -43.88 -10.65 -10.21
CA PRO A 484 -44.50 -9.39 -10.58
C PRO A 484 -44.32 -9.11 -12.08
N ASN A 485 -45.34 -8.56 -12.70
CA ASN A 485 -45.34 -8.14 -14.11
C ASN A 485 -44.73 -6.74 -14.31
N GLY A 486 -44.72 -5.92 -13.26
CA GLY A 486 -44.20 -4.56 -13.31
C GLY A 486 -43.98 -3.99 -11.91
N VAL A 487 -43.05 -3.03 -11.82
CA VAL A 487 -42.76 -2.30 -10.58
C VAL A 487 -42.68 -0.80 -10.89
N TRP A 488 -43.22 0.01 -10.00
CA TRP A 488 -43.14 1.47 -10.07
C TRP A 488 -42.80 2.05 -8.70
N THR A 489 -42.04 3.15 -8.68
CA THR A 489 -41.82 3.95 -7.47
C THR A 489 -42.40 5.34 -7.67
N VAL A 490 -42.99 5.90 -6.61
CA VAL A 490 -43.77 7.15 -6.70
C VAL A 490 -43.54 8.03 -5.47
N LYS A 491 -43.33 9.33 -5.73
CA LYS A 491 -43.32 10.41 -4.75
C LYS A 491 -44.73 10.94 -4.51
N VAL A 492 -45.01 11.43 -3.30
CA VAL A 492 -46.30 12.07 -3.02
C VAL A 492 -46.31 13.49 -3.55
N ASN A 493 -45.27 14.27 -3.23
CA ASN A 493 -45.07 15.63 -3.75
C ASN A 493 -43.84 15.69 -4.64
N ASN A 494 -43.87 16.54 -5.66
CA ASN A 494 -42.76 16.70 -6.60
C ASN A 494 -41.53 17.31 -5.89
N ASP A 495 -41.77 18.05 -4.81
CA ASP A 495 -40.73 18.62 -3.95
C ASP A 495 -40.10 17.60 -2.99
N ASP A 496 -40.68 16.39 -2.86
CA ASP A 496 -40.13 15.37 -1.98
C ASP A 496 -38.79 14.85 -2.55
N VAL A 497 -37.77 14.76 -1.69
CA VAL A 497 -36.46 14.26 -2.10
C VAL A 497 -36.53 12.75 -2.39
N TYR A 498 -37.33 12.00 -1.63
CA TYR A 498 -37.41 10.54 -1.67
C TYR A 498 -38.77 10.03 -2.15
N ASP A 499 -38.78 8.82 -2.71
CA ASP A 499 -40.00 8.11 -3.08
C ASP A 499 -40.70 7.56 -1.83
N LYS A 500 -42.04 7.51 -1.84
CA LYS A 500 -42.83 7.05 -0.69
C LYS A 500 -43.46 5.67 -0.89
N TYR A 501 -43.77 5.29 -2.13
CA TYR A 501 -44.44 4.02 -2.41
C TYR A 501 -43.72 3.23 -3.50
N ILE A 502 -43.66 1.91 -3.32
CA ILE A 502 -43.30 0.92 -4.34
C ILE A 502 -44.56 0.12 -4.66
N ILE A 503 -45.00 0.16 -5.92
CA ILE A 503 -46.16 -0.61 -6.38
C ILE A 503 -45.66 -1.77 -7.23
N LEU A 504 -46.01 -3.00 -6.81
CA LEU A 504 -45.75 -4.25 -7.53
C LEU A 504 -47.06 -4.74 -8.15
N SER A 505 -47.08 -4.93 -9.46
CA SER A 505 -48.26 -5.47 -10.16
C SER A 505 -48.10 -6.97 -10.38
N PHE A 506 -49.12 -7.73 -9.99
CA PHE A 506 -49.26 -9.16 -10.25
C PHE A 506 -50.41 -9.41 -11.23
N ALA A 507 -50.53 -10.63 -11.76
CA ALA A 507 -51.61 -10.97 -12.70
C ALA A 507 -53.02 -10.79 -12.09
N ASN A 508 -53.16 -11.00 -10.76
CA ASN A 508 -54.44 -11.02 -10.06
C ASN A 508 -54.61 -9.85 -9.07
N GLY A 509 -53.71 -8.87 -9.05
CA GLY A 509 -53.77 -7.77 -8.08
C GLY A 509 -52.49 -6.94 -8.05
N ALA A 510 -52.41 -6.00 -7.11
CA ALA A 510 -51.24 -5.17 -6.89
C ALA A 510 -50.91 -5.11 -5.40
N LEU A 511 -49.62 -5.08 -5.09
CA LEU A 511 -49.08 -4.92 -3.74
C LEU A 511 -48.45 -3.53 -3.63
N VAL A 512 -48.78 -2.79 -2.59
CA VAL A 512 -48.25 -1.44 -2.36
C VAL A 512 -47.42 -1.46 -1.09
N LEU A 513 -46.12 -1.24 -1.26
CA LEU A 513 -45.18 -1.14 -0.16
C LEU A 513 -44.90 0.34 0.11
N SER A 514 -44.90 0.74 1.37
CA SER A 514 -44.44 2.07 1.78
C SER A 514 -42.94 2.06 2.05
N ILE A 515 -42.24 3.10 1.61
CA ILE A 515 -40.84 3.34 1.87
C ILE A 515 -40.77 4.30 3.06
N SER A 516 -40.41 3.77 4.22
CA SER A 516 -40.12 4.56 5.43
C SER A 516 -38.74 4.18 5.97
N GLU A 517 -38.61 3.89 7.27
CA GLU A 517 -37.42 3.25 7.84
C GLU A 517 -37.39 1.74 7.53
N THR A 518 -38.58 1.12 7.51
CA THR A 518 -38.83 -0.25 7.08
C THR A 518 -39.73 -0.26 5.85
N ILE A 519 -39.57 -1.28 5.01
CA ILE A 519 -40.47 -1.52 3.88
C ILE A 519 -41.64 -2.35 4.41
N GLU A 520 -42.83 -1.76 4.43
CA GLU A 520 -44.04 -2.38 4.97
C GLU A 520 -45.16 -2.39 3.94
N ASP A 521 -45.97 -3.44 3.97
CA ASP A 521 -47.19 -3.56 3.16
C ASP A 521 -48.29 -2.66 3.74
N VAL A 522 -48.90 -1.82 2.90
CA VAL A 522 -49.89 -0.84 3.34
C VAL A 522 -51.14 -0.90 2.45
N GLU A 523 -52.27 -1.24 3.07
CA GLU A 523 -53.56 -1.35 2.39
C GLU A 523 -54.31 0.01 2.28
N ASP A 524 -54.10 0.94 3.21
CA ASP A 524 -54.82 2.23 3.31
C ASP A 524 -54.18 3.37 2.46
N THR A 525 -53.67 3.06 1.27
CA THR A 525 -52.95 4.02 0.42
C THR A 525 -53.83 4.69 -0.65
N GLY A 526 -55.07 4.23 -0.82
CA GLY A 526 -55.99 4.70 -1.87
C GLY A 526 -55.73 4.09 -3.26
N PHE A 527 -54.72 3.23 -3.40
CA PHE A 527 -54.48 2.43 -4.60
C PHE A 527 -55.36 1.19 -4.63
N LEU A 528 -55.81 0.80 -5.82
CA LEU A 528 -56.64 -0.38 -6.01
C LEU A 528 -55.77 -1.65 -6.06
N SER A 529 -55.77 -2.47 -5.00
CA SER A 529 -55.00 -3.71 -4.92
C SER A 529 -55.65 -4.92 -5.61
N SER A 530 -56.94 -4.83 -5.94
CA SER A 530 -57.72 -5.95 -6.49
C SER A 530 -57.55 -6.19 -7.99
N ALA A 531 -56.89 -5.28 -8.71
CA ALA A 531 -56.69 -5.37 -10.16
C ALA A 531 -55.22 -5.14 -10.53
N PRO A 532 -54.75 -5.71 -11.66
CA PRO A 532 -53.40 -5.46 -12.14
C PRO A 532 -53.19 -3.99 -12.49
N THR A 533 -52.11 -3.43 -11.95
CA THR A 533 -51.65 -2.07 -12.23
C THR A 533 -50.89 -2.05 -13.56
N LEU A 534 -51.25 -1.11 -14.44
CA LEU A 534 -50.56 -0.85 -15.71
C LEU A 534 -49.53 0.28 -15.60
N ALA A 535 -49.85 1.33 -14.85
CA ALA A 535 -48.95 2.44 -14.61
C ALA A 535 -49.40 3.24 -13.40
N VAL A 536 -48.42 3.77 -12.66
CA VAL A 536 -48.66 4.79 -11.64
C VAL A 536 -47.76 5.97 -11.92
N ARG A 537 -48.31 7.18 -11.91
CA ARG A 537 -47.55 8.42 -12.04
C ARG A 537 -48.11 9.52 -11.18
N GLN A 538 -47.22 10.42 -10.78
CA GLN A 538 -47.58 11.67 -10.15
C GLN A 538 -48.05 12.69 -11.19
N LEU A 539 -49.09 13.45 -10.86
CA LEU A 539 -49.55 14.60 -11.65
C LEU A 539 -48.64 15.81 -11.45
N ALA A 540 -48.47 16.62 -12.50
CA ALA A 540 -47.53 17.74 -12.52
C ALA A 540 -47.81 18.83 -11.46
N ASP A 541 -49.06 18.95 -11.01
CA ASP A 541 -49.50 20.05 -10.14
C ASP A 541 -49.50 19.69 -8.63
N ASN A 542 -48.84 18.59 -8.23
CA ASN A 542 -48.94 18.01 -6.87
C ASN A 542 -50.39 17.67 -6.44
N GLU A 543 -51.35 17.68 -7.38
CA GLU A 543 -52.79 17.48 -7.11
C GLU A 543 -53.18 16.00 -6.93
N GLY A 544 -52.24 15.06 -7.10
CA GLY A 544 -52.48 13.66 -6.76
C GLY A 544 -51.65 12.65 -7.54
N LEU A 545 -51.99 11.38 -7.33
CA LEU A 545 -51.39 10.22 -7.98
C LEU A 545 -52.42 9.61 -8.94
N ILE A 546 -51.99 9.35 -10.17
CA ILE A 546 -52.80 8.62 -11.16
C ILE A 546 -52.39 7.15 -11.09
N HIS A 547 -53.39 6.31 -10.84
CA HIS A 547 -53.28 4.85 -10.89
C HIS A 547 -54.10 4.31 -12.06
N LEU A 548 -53.43 3.73 -13.05
CA LEU A 548 -54.06 3.08 -14.19
C LEU A 548 -54.12 1.57 -13.94
N THR A 549 -55.32 1.00 -13.90
CA THR A 549 -55.56 -0.44 -13.71
C THR A 549 -56.30 -1.05 -14.89
N LEU A 550 -56.07 -2.35 -15.12
CA LEU A 550 -56.86 -3.15 -16.05
C LEU A 550 -58.17 -3.57 -15.36
N ASN A 551 -59.23 -2.82 -15.61
CA ASN A 551 -60.56 -3.22 -15.19
C ASN A 551 -61.05 -4.32 -16.15
N ARG A 552 -60.89 -5.59 -15.76
CA ARG A 552 -61.56 -6.69 -16.47
C ARG A 552 -63.04 -6.67 -16.03
N PRO A 553 -64.00 -6.57 -16.98
CA PRO A 553 -65.42 -6.61 -16.66
C PRO A 553 -65.85 -7.96 -16.06
#